data_AF-A0A7V9CEP7-F1
#
_entry.id   AF-A0A7V9CEP7-F1
#
_cell.length_a   1.000
_cell.length_b   1.000
_cell.length_c   1.000
_cell.angle_alpha   90.00
_cell.angle_beta   90.00
_cell.angle_gamma   90.00
#
_symmetry.space_group_name_H-M   'P 1'
#
loop_
_entity.id
_entity.type
_entity.pdbx_description
1 polymer ?
#
loop_
_entity_poly.entity_id
_entity_poly.type
_entity_poly.pdbx_seq_one_letter_code
_entity_poly.pdbx_strand_id
1 'polypeptide(L)' 'MQQLSSLDTQFLAIESPTTYGHVSGLAILDPSDRPGGKLTLEDFRAAIDERLHLLPLMKNQLHTVP' A
#
# COMPACT_ATOMS: atom_id res chain seq x y z
N MET A 1 -17.73 1.31 7.64
CA MET A 1 -18.16 0.59 6.42
C MET A 1 -18.31 1.62 5.32
N GLN A 2 -17.61 1.44 4.19
CA GLN A 2 -17.65 2.33 3.04
C GLN A 2 -17.89 1.48 1.79
N GLN A 3 -18.87 1.87 0.98
CA GLN A 3 -19.15 1.21 -0.28
C GLN A 3 -18.06 1.53 -1.29
N LEU A 4 -17.65 0.53 -2.08
CA LEU A 4 -16.71 0.70 -3.18
C LEU A 4 -17.28 1.64 -4.25
N SER A 5 -16.43 2.48 -4.83
CA SER A 5 -16.80 3.25 -6.02
C SER A 5 -16.95 2.32 -7.22
N SER A 6 -17.62 2.81 -8.28
CA SER A 6 -17.75 2.04 -9.52
C SER A 6 -16.41 1.69 -10.16
N LEU A 7 -15.36 2.49 -9.95
CA LEU A 7 -14.02 2.21 -10.45
C LEU A 7 -13.36 1.09 -9.63
N ASP A 8 -13.44 1.16 -8.30
CA ASP A 8 -12.90 0.12 -7.42
C ASP A 8 -13.54 -1.25 -7.73
N THR A 9 -14.84 -1.28 -8.00
CA THR A 9 -15.54 -2.51 -8.41
C THR A 9 -15.02 -3.06 -9.74
N GLN A 10 -14.68 -2.20 -10.71
CA GLN A 10 -14.14 -2.66 -12.00
C GLN A 10 -12.79 -3.35 -11.83
N PHE A 11 -11.92 -2.86 -10.95
CA PHE A 11 -10.65 -3.51 -10.63
C PHE A 11 -10.84 -4.94 -10.11
N LEU A 12 -11.83 -5.16 -9.24
CA LEU A 12 -12.16 -6.51 -8.76
C LEU A 12 -12.80 -7.39 -9.85
N ALA A 13 -13.61 -6.81 -10.73
CA ALA A 13 -14.34 -7.54 -11.77
C ALA A 13 -13.42 -8.05 -12.90
N ILE A 14 -12.31 -7.38 -13.17
CA ILE A 14 -11.35 -7.78 -14.22
C ILE A 14 -10.30 -8.77 -13.72
N GLU A 15 -10.21 -9.02 -12.41
CA GLU A 15 -9.21 -9.94 -11.86
C GLU A 15 -9.49 -11.38 -12.29
N SER A 16 -8.40 -12.09 -12.58
CA SER A 16 -8.38 -13.51 -12.90
C SER A 16 -7.06 -14.14 -12.41
N PRO A 17 -6.91 -15.47 -12.45
CA PRO A 17 -5.64 -16.11 -12.08
C PRO A 17 -4.42 -15.62 -12.87
N THR A 18 -4.62 -14.97 -14.02
CA THR A 18 -3.57 -14.45 -14.90
C THR A 18 -3.63 -12.93 -15.10
N THR A 19 -4.56 -12.25 -14.44
CA THR A 19 -4.75 -10.80 -14.58
C THR A 19 -5.01 -10.21 -13.21
N TYR A 20 -4.07 -9.42 -12.71
CA TYR A 20 -4.16 -8.82 -11.39
C TYR A 20 -4.53 -7.33 -11.49
N GLY A 21 -5.38 -6.86 -10.58
CA GLY A 21 -5.78 -5.44 -10.49
C GLY A 21 -4.86 -4.62 -9.58
N HIS A 22 -3.88 -5.22 -8.92
CA HIS A 22 -2.96 -4.48 -8.06
C HIS A 22 -1.98 -3.64 -8.88
N VAL A 23 -1.62 -2.48 -8.33
CA VAL A 23 -0.58 -1.60 -8.86
C VAL A 23 0.56 -1.54 -7.86
N SER A 24 1.80 -1.60 -8.35
CA SER A 24 3.00 -1.57 -7.54
C SER A 24 3.96 -0.48 -8.00
N GLY A 25 4.66 0.14 -7.05
CA GLY A 25 5.77 1.05 -7.32
C GLY A 25 7.08 0.48 -6.78
N LEU A 26 8.18 0.72 -7.49
CA LEU A 26 9.54 0.40 -7.03
C LEU A 26 10.32 1.70 -6.89
N ALA A 27 10.85 1.94 -5.70
CA ALA A 27 11.77 3.04 -5.43
C ALA A 27 13.12 2.47 -4.98
N ILE A 28 14.20 3.02 -5.52
CA ILE A 28 15.58 2.75 -5.09
C ILE A 28 16.06 3.99 -4.35
N LEU A 29 16.54 3.80 -3.12
CA LEU A 29 16.97 4.88 -2.25
C LEU A 29 18.48 4.81 -2.05
N ASP A 30 19.16 5.95 -2.16
CA ASP A 30 20.57 6.09 -1.80
C ASP A 30 20.69 6.55 -0.34
N PRO A 31 21.28 5.74 0.57
CA PRO A 31 21.46 6.12 1.97
C PRO A 31 22.80 6.84 2.24
N SER A 32 23.56 7.21 1.21
CA SER A 32 24.93 7.74 1.34
C SER A 32 25.05 9.04 2.15
N ASP A 33 23.98 9.84 2.21
CA ASP A 33 23.88 11.08 2.97
C ASP A 33 23.40 10.89 4.43
N ARG A 34 22.96 9.69 4.79
CA ARG A 34 22.51 9.39 6.17
C ARG A 34 23.70 9.22 7.10
N PRO A 35 23.62 9.71 8.35
CA PRO A 35 24.57 9.32 9.39
C PRO A 35 24.64 7.79 9.53
N GLY A 36 25.80 7.19 9.25
CA GLY A 36 26.00 5.74 9.26
C GLY A 36 25.77 5.02 7.92
N GLY A 37 25.36 5.73 6.86
CA GLY A 37 25.35 5.23 5.48
C GLY A 37 24.42 4.05 5.22
N LYS A 38 23.39 3.87 6.05
CA LYS A 38 22.47 2.72 5.99
C LYS A 38 21.02 3.16 6.14
N LEU A 39 20.16 2.43 5.47
CA LEU A 39 18.71 2.45 5.66
C LEU A 39 18.29 1.01 5.96
N THR A 40 17.73 0.77 7.14
CA THR A 40 17.30 -0.57 7.56
C THR A 40 15.81 -0.79 7.31
N LEU A 41 15.36 -2.02 7.48
CA LEU A 41 13.93 -2.34 7.47
C LEU A 41 13.22 -1.70 8.67
N GLU A 42 13.87 -1.65 9.84
CA GLU A 42 13.34 -1.00 11.05
C GLU A 42 13.11 0.50 10.83
N ASP A 43 14.05 1.19 10.18
CA ASP A 43 13.91 2.60 9.82
C ASP A 43 12.68 2.82 8.92
N PHE A 44 12.50 1.95 7.92
CA PHE A 44 11.37 2.03 7.00
C PHE A 44 10.03 1.76 7.70
N ARG A 45 9.98 0.76 8.59
CA ARG A 45 8.79 0.46 9.39
C ARG A 45 8.42 1.64 10.30
N ALA A 46 9.39 2.23 10.99
CA ALA A 46 9.16 3.39 11.84
C ALA A 46 8.58 4.59 11.04
N ALA A 47 9.11 4.83 9.84
CA ALA A 47 8.62 5.90 8.97
C ALA A 47 7.17 5.67 8.50
N ILE A 48 6.79 4.42 8.23
CA ILE A 48 5.40 4.05 7.92
C ILE A 48 4.51 4.22 9.14
N ASP A 49 4.90 3.66 10.29
CA ASP A 49 4.09 3.67 11.52
C ASP A 49 3.75 5.09 11.97
N GLU A 50 4.70 6.02 11.86
CA GLU A 50 4.49 7.44 12.17
C GLU A 50 3.37 8.07 11.31
N ARG A 51 3.20 7.61 10.06
CA ARG A 51 2.31 8.21 9.05
C ARG A 51 1.07 7.37 8.75
N LEU A 52 0.99 6.13 9.22
CA LEU A 52 -0.09 5.20 8.90
C LEU A 52 -1.47 5.76 9.26
N HIS A 53 -1.55 6.60 10.29
CA HIS A 53 -2.79 7.29 10.67
C HIS A 53 -3.34 8.22 9.58
N LEU A 54 -2.48 8.76 8.70
CA LEU A 54 -2.85 9.61 7.56
C LEU A 54 -3.38 8.80 6.37
N LEU A 55 -3.20 7.47 6.37
CA LEU A 55 -3.57 6.57 5.28
C LEU A 55 -4.65 5.58 5.74
N PRO A 56 -5.87 6.05 6.07
CA PRO A 56 -6.93 5.17 6.59
C PRO A 56 -7.30 4.04 5.62
N LEU A 57 -7.17 4.28 4.31
CA LEU A 57 -7.42 3.28 3.26
C LEU A 57 -6.51 2.05 3.38
N MET A 58 -5.27 2.19 3.86
CA MET A 58 -4.35 1.07 4.04
C MET A 58 -4.73 0.14 5.21
N LYS A 59 -5.74 0.53 6.00
CA LYS A 59 -6.27 -0.27 7.12
C LYS A 59 -7.61 -0.92 6.77
N ASN A 60 -8.17 -0.63 5.60
CA ASN A 60 -9.45 -1.20 5.18
C ASN A 60 -9.25 -2.64 4.68
N GLN A 61 -10.27 -3.47 4.89
CA GLN A 61 -10.36 -4.80 4.31
C GLN A 61 -11.62 -4.88 3.46
N LEU A 62 -11.55 -5.65 2.37
CA LEU A 62 -12.71 -5.92 1.54
C LEU A 62 -13.66 -6.86 2.30
N HIS A 63 -14.94 -6.51 2.34
CA HIS A 63 -15.98 -7.32 2.97
C HIS A 63 -17.12 -7.55 1.98
N THR A 64 -17.56 -8.81 1.88
CA THR A 64 -18.82 -9.15 1.20
C THR A 64 -19.98 -8.74 2.11
N VAL A 65 -20.92 -7.98 1.54
CA VAL A 65 -22.14 -7.54 2.23
C VAL A 65 -23.36 -8.30 1.67
N PRO A 66 -24.48 -8.38 2.42
CA PRO A 66 -25.71 -9.03 1.96
C PRO A 66 -26.29 -8.42 0.69
#